data_AF-A0A6V8E7S6-F1
#
_entry.id   AF-A0A6V8E7S6-F1
#
_cell.length_a   1.000
_cell.length_b   1.000
_cell.length_c   1.000
_cell.angle_alpha   90.00
_cell.angle_beta   90.00
_cell.angle_gamma   90.00
#
_symmetry.space_group_name_H-M   'P 1'
#
loop_
_entity.id
_entity.type
_entity.pdbx_description
1 polymer ?
#
loop_
_entity_poly.entity_id
_entity_poly.type
_entity_poly.pdbx_seq_one_letter_code
_entity_poly.pdbx_strand_id
1 'polypeptide(L)' 'MEGNRADGLFTVPTCDSCDKPAVVEQAYSGRILCGTHLAKSVRKKISKELRAQLPLKKGVHT' A
#
# COMPACT_ATOMS: atom_id res chain seq x y z
N MET A 1 10.96 -31.85 -28.34
CA MET A 1 11.46 -31.57 -26.98
C MET A 1 10.83 -30.25 -26.54
N GLU A 2 9.75 -30.33 -25.78
CA GLU A 2 9.02 -29.18 -25.27
C GLU A 2 9.80 -28.55 -24.11
N GLY A 3 10.47 -27.43 -24.40
CA GLY A 3 11.13 -26.60 -23.40
C GLY A 3 10.12 -25.65 -22.77
N ASN A 4 9.67 -25.99 -21.55
CA ASN A 4 8.89 -25.14 -20.66
C ASN A 4 9.61 -23.81 -20.42
N ARG A 5 9.23 -22.74 -21.14
CA ARG A 5 9.70 -21.36 -20.94
C ARG A 5 8.63 -20.53 -20.25
N ALA A 6 8.36 -20.85 -18.99
CA ALA A 6 7.51 -20.02 -18.13
C ALA A 6 8.31 -19.12 -17.18
N ASP A 7 9.58 -18.85 -17.48
CA ASP A 7 10.51 -18.17 -16.55
C ASP A 7 10.80 -16.71 -16.94
N GLY A 8 9.78 -15.96 -17.37
CA GLY A 8 10.00 -14.57 -17.79
C GLY A 8 8.78 -13.70 -18.07
N LEU A 9 7.58 -14.03 -17.58
CA LEU A 9 6.36 -13.35 -18.03
C LEU A 9 5.69 -12.40 -17.03
N PHE A 10 5.93 -12.49 -15.72
CA PHE A 10 5.38 -11.51 -14.75
C PHE A 10 6.26 -11.42 -13.51
N THR A 11 6.94 -10.29 -13.31
CA THR A 11 7.70 -10.00 -12.08
C THR A 11 6.82 -9.16 -11.16
N VAL A 12 6.50 -9.69 -9.98
CA VAL A 12 5.79 -8.91 -8.96
C VAL A 12 6.76 -7.89 -8.35
N PRO A 13 6.46 -6.59 -8.41
CA PRO A 13 7.34 -5.58 -7.84
C PRO A 13 7.40 -5.70 -6.31
N THR A 14 8.52 -5.27 -5.73
CA THR A 14 8.70 -5.24 -4.27
C THR A 14 8.14 -3.94 -3.69
N CYS A 15 7.75 -3.99 -2.42
CA CYS A 15 7.23 -2.82 -1.72
C CYS A 15 8.34 -1.82 -1.39
N ASP A 16 8.10 -0.52 -1.61
CA ASP A 16 9.07 0.55 -1.31
C ASP A 16 9.48 0.65 0.17
N SER A 17 8.69 0.04 1.06
CA SER A 17 8.88 0.11 2.51
C SER A 17 9.28 -1.22 3.17
N CYS A 18 9.32 -2.32 2.41
CA CYS A 18 9.82 -3.61 2.90
C CYS A 18 9.97 -4.62 1.74
N ASP A 19 10.60 -5.75 2.01
CA ASP A 19 10.90 -6.76 0.98
C ASP A 19 9.70 -7.66 0.60
N LYS A 20 8.47 -7.27 0.99
CA LYS A 20 7.25 -8.03 0.66
C LYS A 20 6.79 -7.71 -0.76
N PRO A 21 6.12 -8.67 -1.43
CA PRO A 21 5.52 -8.41 -2.73
C PRO A 21 4.50 -7.27 -2.62
N ALA A 22 4.56 -6.34 -3.57
CA ALA A 22 3.61 -5.26 -3.65
C ALA A 22 2.30 -5.72 -4.29
N VAL A 23 1.22 -5.07 -3.87
CA VAL A 23 -0.14 -5.38 -4.34
C VAL A 23 -0.72 -4.23 -5.16
N VAL A 24 -0.16 -3.02 -5.02
CA VAL A 24 -0.66 -1.83 -5.69
C VAL A 24 0.47 -0.86 -5.98
N GLU A 25 0.40 -0.23 -7.16
CA GLU A 25 1.10 0.99 -7.50
C GLU A 25 0.14 2.18 -7.32
N GLN A 26 0.52 3.16 -6.52
CA GLN A 26 -0.34 4.29 -6.21
C GLN A 26 -0.21 5.36 -7.31
N ALA A 27 -1.31 5.63 -8.03
CA ALA A 27 -1.34 6.58 -9.16
C ALA A 27 -0.84 8.00 -8.82
N TYR A 28 -1.07 8.49 -7.61
CA TYR A 28 -0.73 9.88 -7.25
C TYR A 28 0.69 10.05 -6.70
N SER A 29 1.23 9.03 -6.05
CA SER A 29 2.54 9.10 -5.39
C SER A 29 3.61 8.29 -6.11
N GLY A 30 3.23 7.47 -7.10
CA GLY A 30 4.11 6.51 -7.78
C GLY A 30 4.62 5.40 -6.86
N ARG A 31 4.11 5.30 -5.63
CA ARG A 31 4.62 4.36 -4.63
C ARG A 31 4.06 2.97 -4.83
N ILE A 32 4.93 1.98 -4.69
CA ILE A 32 4.58 0.57 -4.84
C ILE A 32 4.54 -0.05 -3.44
N LEU A 33 3.35 -0.50 -2.99
CA LEU A 33 3.14 -0.89 -1.60
C LEU A 33 2.58 -2.30 -1.47
N CYS A 34 3.03 -3.01 -0.43
CA CYS A 34 2.38 -4.23 0.04
C CYS A 34 1.11 -3.89 0.84
N GLY A 35 0.24 -4.89 1.06
CA GLY A 35 -1.05 -4.69 1.74
C GLY A 35 -0.93 -4.06 3.14
N THR A 36 0.11 -4.42 3.91
CA THR A 36 0.33 -3.87 5.26
C THR A 36 0.64 -2.37 5.21
N HIS A 37 1.53 -1.95 4.29
CA HIS A 37 1.92 -0.55 4.16
C HIS A 37 0.84 0.29 3.48
N LEU A 38 0.08 -0.29 2.56
CA LEU A 38 -1.11 0.33 2.02
C LEU A 38 -2.12 0.66 3.12
N ALA A 39 -2.47 -0.32 3.97
CA ALA A 39 -3.41 -0.11 5.07
C ALA A 39 -2.95 0.98 6.04
N LYS A 40 -1.65 1.03 6.36
CA LYS A 40 -1.06 2.08 7.19
C LYS A 40 -1.18 3.47 6.53
N SER A 41 -0.89 3.57 5.23
CA SER A 41 -1.00 4.81 4.46
C SER A 41 -2.44 5.31 4.39
N VAL A 42 -3.39 4.42 4.11
CA VAL A 42 -4.83 4.73 4.08
C VAL A 42 -5.30 5.22 5.45
N ARG A 43 -5.02 4.46 6.53
CA ARG A 43 -5.38 4.86 7.90
C ARG A 43 -4.82 6.23 8.25
N LYS A 44 -3.56 6.52 7.89
CA LYS A 44 -2.92 7.82 8.15
C LYS A 44 -3.62 8.95 7.39
N LYS A 45 -3.93 8.75 6.10
CA LYS A 45 -4.60 9.76 5.26
C LYS A 45 -6.01 10.06 5.77
N ILE A 46 -6.81 9.02 6.03
CA ILE A 46 -8.17 9.16 6.59
C ILE A 46 -8.12 9.85 7.96
N SER A 47 -7.24 9.42 8.86
CA SER A 47 -7.13 10.05 10.18
C SER A 47 -6.76 11.53 10.11
N LYS A 48 -5.91 11.92 9.14
CA LYS A 48 -5.54 13.32 8.93
C LYS A 48 -6.75 14.12 8.44
N GLU A 49 -7.45 13.58 7.44
CA GLU A 49 -8.60 14.24 6.83
C GLU A 49 -9.77 14.39 7.81
N LEU A 50 -10.08 13.35 8.59
CA LEU A 50 -11.13 13.41 9.60
C LEU A 50 -10.87 14.49 10.66
N ARG A 51 -9.62 14.69 11.10
CA ARG A 51 -9.29 15.77 12.06
C ARG A 51 -9.37 17.16 11.45
N ALA A 52 -9.23 17.27 10.12
CA ALA A 52 -9.37 18.54 9.43
C ALA A 52 -10.85 18.92 9.26
N GLN A 53 -11.73 17.93 9.07
CA GLN A 53 -13.16 18.14 8.83
C GLN A 53 -14.01 18.12 10.11
N LEU A 54 -13.57 17.41 11.16
CA LEU A 54 -14.35 17.17 12.37
C LEU A 54 -13.57 17.52 13.64
N PRO A 55 -14.20 18.15 14.64
CA PRO A 55 -13.61 18.34 15.97
C PRO A 55 -13.58 17.00 16.73
N LEU A 56 -12.54 16.20 16.48
CA LEU A 56 -12.37 14.90 17.13
C LEU A 56 -11.66 15.04 18.49
N LYS A 57 -12.31 14.56 19.56
CA LYS A 57 -11.69 14.51 20.90
C LYS A 57 -10.62 13.40 20.94
N LYS A 58 -9.39 13.78 21.26
CA LYS A 58 -8.27 12.84 21.39
C LYS A 58 -8.52 11.90 22.58
N GLY A 59 -8.45 10.58 22.34
CA GLY A 59 -8.53 9.57 23.41
C GLY A 59 -9.95 9.17 23.85
N VAL A 60 -10.99 9.77 23.26
CA VAL A 60 -12.39 9.35 23.49
C VAL A 60 -12.80 8.45 22.33
N HIS A 61 -12.54 7.16 22.48
CA HIS A 61 -12.90 6.03 21.61
C HIS A 61 -12.66 6.20 20.10
N THR A 62 -11.53 5.64 19.65
CA THR A 62 -11.40 4.96 18.36
C THR A 62 -10.59 3.71 18.57
#